data_AF-A0A3Q0JKT1-F1
#
_entry.id   AF-A0A3Q0JKT1-F1
#
_cell.length_a   1.000
_cell.length_b   1.000
_cell.length_c   1.000
_cell.angle_alpha   90.00
_cell.angle_beta   90.00
_cell.angle_gamma   90.00
#
_symmetry.space_group_name_H-M   'P 1'
#
loop_
_entity.id
_entity.type
_entity.pdbx_description
1 polymer ?
#
loop_
_entity_poly.entity_id
_entity_poly.type
_entity_poly.pdbx_seq_one_letter_code
_entity_poly.pdbx_strand_id
1 'polypeptide(L)'
;MVSSIWTSGSLVCRELLHNTFDLVTEEILMERIFCAFDRLCDGVIHLDEWVLGLSCFLRGTNEELIKFTFLIYDLNNDGFITREEMFQLL
;
A
#
# COMPACT_ATOMS: atom_id res chain seq x y z
N MET A 1 12.72 18.48 12.03
CA MET A 1 13.54 18.20 10.83
C MET A 1 13.39 16.76 10.34
N VAL A 2 13.09 15.79 11.22
CA VAL A 2 12.74 14.42 10.81
C VAL A 2 11.35 14.36 10.16
N SER A 3 10.31 14.99 10.72
CA SER A 3 8.90 14.87 10.25
C SER A 3 8.65 15.25 8.79
N SER A 4 9.51 16.08 8.20
CA SER A 4 9.42 16.55 6.82
C SER A 4 9.80 15.48 5.79
N ILE A 5 10.67 14.53 6.14
CA ILE A 5 11.09 13.46 5.22
C ILE A 5 9.99 12.37 5.12
N TRP A 6 9.38 12.04 6.25
CA TRP A 6 8.23 11.13 6.36
C TRP A 6 7.03 11.57 5.53
N THR A 7 6.73 12.88 5.57
CA THR A 7 5.65 13.44 4.75
C THR A 7 5.99 13.37 3.27
N SER A 8 7.23 13.63 2.86
CA SER A 8 7.60 13.62 1.45
C SER A 8 7.47 12.23 0.78
N GLY A 9 7.88 11.15 1.44
CA GLY A 9 7.78 9.80 0.87
C GLY A 9 6.33 9.33 0.71
N SER A 10 5.50 9.54 1.74
CA SER A 10 4.07 9.22 1.71
C SER A 10 3.30 10.07 0.68
N LEU A 11 3.61 11.36 0.60
CA LEU A 11 2.98 12.27 -0.38
C LEU A 11 3.35 11.90 -1.82
N VAL A 12 4.60 11.53 -2.11
CA VAL A 12 5.03 11.11 -3.45
C VAL A 12 4.32 9.83 -3.88
N CYS A 13 4.19 8.83 -2.99
CA CYS A 13 3.39 7.64 -3.29
C CYS A 13 1.94 7.99 -3.58
N ARG A 14 1.32 8.84 -2.75
CA ARG A 14 -0.07 9.27 -2.97
C ARG A 14 -0.26 9.99 -4.29
N GLU A 15 0.58 10.96 -4.60
CA GLU A 15 0.49 11.73 -5.85
C GLU A 15 0.74 10.85 -7.06
N LEU A 16 1.70 9.92 -7.01
CA LEU A 16 1.96 9.01 -8.12
C LEU A 16 0.83 8.00 -8.32
N LEU A 17 0.28 7.43 -7.25
CA LEU A 17 -0.85 6.51 -7.33
C LEU A 17 -2.09 7.20 -7.91
N HIS A 18 -2.37 8.41 -7.43
CA HIS A 18 -3.49 9.22 -7.92
C HIS A 18 -3.28 9.69 -9.37
N ASN A 19 -2.13 10.25 -9.71
CA ASN A 19 -1.91 10.88 -11.02
C ASN A 19 -1.54 9.90 -12.13
N THR A 20 -0.89 8.76 -11.79
CA THR A 20 -0.41 7.79 -12.79
C THR A 20 -1.41 6.68 -13.04
N PHE A 21 -2.14 6.25 -12.00
CA PHE A 21 -3.06 5.11 -12.07
C PHE A 21 -4.52 5.50 -11.92
N ASP A 22 -4.83 6.80 -11.79
CA ASP A 22 -6.19 7.33 -11.57
C ASP A 22 -6.91 6.65 -10.41
N LEU A 23 -6.11 6.23 -9.40
CA LEU A 23 -6.62 5.59 -8.20
C LEU A 23 -7.17 6.66 -7.26
N VAL A 24 -8.44 7.01 -7.47
CA VAL A 24 -9.22 7.81 -6.53
C VAL A 24 -9.87 6.84 -5.53
N THR A 25 -9.14 6.48 -4.49
CA THR A 25 -9.64 5.62 -3.40
C THR A 25 -9.76 6.40 -2.10
N GLU A 26 -10.57 5.89 -1.17
CA GLU A 26 -10.66 6.39 0.22
C GLU A 26 -9.27 6.58 0.84
N GLU A 27 -9.11 7.57 1.73
CA GLU A 27 -7.82 7.85 2.39
C GLU A 27 -7.27 6.62 3.12
N ILE A 28 -8.16 5.80 3.70
CA ILE A 28 -7.80 4.57 4.41
C ILE A 28 -7.21 3.52 3.46
N LEU A 29 -7.80 3.32 2.27
CA LEU A 29 -7.27 2.39 1.26
C LEU A 29 -5.89 2.82 0.78
N MET A 30 -5.69 4.13 0.62
CA MET A 30 -4.39 4.68 0.24
C MET A 30 -3.33 4.45 1.32
N GLU A 31 -3.68 4.59 2.61
CA GLU A 31 -2.78 4.21 3.71
C GLU A 31 -2.48 2.71 3.72
N ARG A 32 -3.46 1.86 3.41
CA ARG A 32 -3.25 0.41 3.33
C ARG A 32 -2.34 0.01 2.17
N ILE A 33 -2.50 0.65 1.00
CA ILE A 33 -1.58 0.47 -0.12
C ILE A 33 -0.18 0.92 0.29
N PHE A 34 -0.04 2.04 0.99
CA PHE A 34 1.26 2.47 1.50
C PHE A 34 1.89 1.42 2.43
N CYS A 35 1.14 0.90 3.41
CA CYS A 35 1.61 -0.16 4.30
C CYS A 35 1.97 -1.46 3.54
N ALA A 36 1.26 -1.77 2.45
CA ALA A 36 1.57 -2.94 1.64
C ALA A 36 2.88 -2.79 0.84
N PHE A 37 3.29 -1.55 0.54
CA PHE A 37 4.57 -1.23 -0.09
C PHE A 37 5.72 -1.12 0.94
N ASP A 38 5.45 -0.64 2.16
CA ASP A 38 6.42 -0.51 3.26
C ASP A 38 6.70 -1.87 3.95
N ARG A 39 7.60 -2.65 3.36
CA ARG A 39 7.94 -4.00 3.81
C ARG A 39 8.90 -3.99 4.99
N LEU A 40 9.67 -2.93 5.14
CA LEU A 40 10.55 -2.69 6.29
C LEU A 40 9.74 -2.22 7.50
N CYS A 41 8.47 -1.85 7.32
CA CYS A 41 7.57 -1.33 8.35
C CYS A 41 8.20 -0.18 9.12
N ASP A 42 9.04 0.58 8.43
CA ASP A 42 9.72 1.71 9.02
C ASP A 42 8.97 3.01 8.75
N GLY A 43 7.84 2.97 8.04
CA GLY A 43 6.97 4.10 7.68
C GLY A 43 7.52 4.95 6.52
N VAL A 44 8.55 4.48 5.81
CA VAL A 44 9.13 5.11 4.64
C VAL A 44 9.22 4.09 3.51
N ILE A 45 8.67 4.42 2.35
CA ILE A 45 8.87 3.57 1.17
C ILE A 45 10.23 3.89 0.57
N HIS A 46 11.15 2.94 0.68
CA HIS A 46 12.46 3.02 0.05
C HIS A 46 12.36 2.70 -1.45
N LEU A 47 13.37 3.10 -2.23
CA LEU A 47 13.36 2.89 -3.68
C LEU A 47 13.19 1.41 -4.06
N ASP A 48 13.84 0.52 -3.32
CA ASP A 48 13.77 -0.92 -3.58
C ASP A 48 12.37 -1.48 -3.34
N GLU A 49 11.70 -1.01 -2.28
CA GLU A 49 10.32 -1.35 -1.96
C GLU A 49 9.33 -0.79 -2.99
N TRP A 50 9.57 0.44 -3.44
CA TRP A 50 8.78 1.06 -4.49
C TRP A 50 8.86 0.29 -5.81
N VAL A 51 10.08 -0.05 -6.24
CA VAL A 51 10.30 -0.82 -7.48
C VAL A 51 9.71 -2.22 -7.38
N LEU A 52 9.88 -2.89 -6.24
CA LEU A 52 9.29 -4.22 -6.01
C LEU A 52 7.76 -4.16 -5.97
N GLY A 53 7.19 -3.21 -5.24
CA GLY A 53 5.74 -3.01 -5.15
C GLY A 53 5.12 -2.71 -6.50
N LEU A 54 5.72 -1.80 -7.30
CA LEU A 54 5.28 -1.52 -8.66
C LEU A 54 5.45 -2.72 -9.60
N SER A 55 6.52 -3.50 -9.46
CA SER A 55 6.72 -4.70 -10.30
C SER A 55 5.62 -5.74 -10.07
N CYS A 56 5.22 -5.94 -8.81
CA CYS A 56 4.11 -6.82 -8.43
C CYS A 56 2.77 -6.24 -8.90
N PHE A 57 2.55 -4.94 -8.69
CA PHE A 57 1.29 -4.28 -9.01
C PHE A 57 1.02 -4.22 -10.53
N LEU A 58 2.05 -3.98 -11.35
CA LEU A 58 1.91 -3.79 -12.80
C LEU A 58 2.14 -5.06 -13.62
N ARG A 59 2.98 -5.97 -13.13
CA ARG A 59 3.44 -7.15 -13.88
C ARG A 59 3.41 -8.44 -13.08
N GLY A 60 2.89 -8.39 -11.85
CA GLY A 60 2.78 -9.57 -11.01
C GLY A 60 1.83 -10.60 -11.60
N THR A 61 2.08 -11.86 -11.27
CA THR A 61 1.16 -12.96 -11.53
C THR A 61 -0.12 -12.80 -10.73
N ASN A 62 -1.19 -13.48 -11.13
CA ASN A 62 -2.45 -13.46 -10.36
C ASN A 62 -2.25 -13.89 -8.90
N GLU A 63 -1.33 -14.83 -8.63
CA GLU A 63 -1.03 -15.24 -7.24
C GLU A 63 -0.37 -14.11 -6.43
N GLU A 64 0.56 -13.37 -7.04
CA GLU A 64 1.22 -12.24 -6.39
C GLU A 64 0.24 -11.09 -6.17
N LEU A 65 -0.62 -10.81 -7.15
CA LEU A 65 -1.67 -9.81 -7.03
C LEU A 65 -2.66 -10.17 -5.91
N ILE A 66 -3.11 -11.44 -5.84
CA ILE A 66 -4.01 -11.91 -4.77
C ILE A 66 -3.35 -11.77 -3.40
N LYS A 67 -2.08 -12.16 -3.25
CA LYS A 67 -1.33 -12.00 -2.00
C LYS A 67 -1.19 -10.53 -1.61
N PHE A 68 -0.91 -9.68 -2.58
CA PHE A 68 -0.79 -8.24 -2.38
C PHE A 68 -2.12 -7.61 -1.95
N THR A 69 -3.21 -7.95 -2.64
CA THR A 69 -4.57 -7.51 -2.25
C THR A 69 -4.94 -8.03 -0.87
N PHE A 70 -4.60 -9.28 -0.54
CA PHE A 70 -4.85 -9.84 0.78
C PHE A 70 -4.17 -9.02 1.89
N LEU A 71 -2.91 -8.62 1.68
CA LEU A 71 -2.16 -7.78 2.61
C LEU A 71 -2.81 -6.40 2.84
N ILE A 72 -3.44 -5.84 1.80
CA ILE A 72 -4.17 -4.57 1.90
C ILE A 72 -5.39 -4.73 2.82
N TYR A 73 -6.12 -5.85 2.69
CA TYR A 73 -7.36 -6.11 3.43
C TYR A 73 -7.17 -6.67 4.85
N ASP A 74 -6.11 -7.46 5.09
CA ASP A 74 -5.78 -8.04 6.39
C ASP A 74 -5.17 -6.97 7.31
N LEU A 75 -5.99 -6.33 8.15
CA LEU A 75 -5.58 -5.15 8.90
C LEU A 75 -4.65 -5.51 10.06
N ASN A 76 -4.89 -6.65 10.69
CA ASN A 76 -4.15 -7.13 11.85
C ASN A 76 -2.99 -8.09 11.50
N ASN A 77 -2.87 -8.48 10.22
CA ASN A 77 -1.86 -9.38 9.68
C ASN A 77 -1.90 -10.78 10.32
N ASP A 78 -3.10 -11.27 10.65
CA ASP A 78 -3.31 -12.59 11.25
C ASP A 78 -3.49 -13.71 10.20
N GLY A 79 -3.50 -13.35 8.92
CA GLY A 79 -3.69 -14.28 7.80
C GLY A 79 -5.14 -14.58 7.47
N PHE A 80 -6.09 -13.85 8.07
CA PHE A 80 -7.52 -13.94 7.80
C PHE A 80 -8.10 -12.55 7.55
N ILE A 81 -9.14 -12.48 6.72
CA ILE A 81 -9.90 -11.24 6.52
C ILE A 81 -11.24 -11.41 7.24
N THR A 82 -11.42 -10.67 8.32
CA THR A 82 -12.68 -10.63 9.08
C THR A 82 -13.72 -9.77 8.38
N ARG A 83 -14.99 -9.94 8.76
CA ARG A 83 -16.08 -9.13 8.22
C ARG A 83 -15.88 -7.66 8.57
N GLU A 84 -15.43 -7.39 9.78
CA GLU A 84 -15.16 -6.07 10.32
C GLU A 84 -14.07 -5.36 9.51
N GLU A 85 -12.98 -6.06 9.17
CA GLU A 85 -11.91 -5.54 8.30
C GLU A 85 -12.40 -5.23 6.88
N MET A 86 -13.27 -6.07 6.31
CA MET A 86 -13.90 -5.80 5.02
C MET A 86 -14.75 -4.53 5.05
N PHE A 87 -15.53 -4.32 6.11
CA PHE A 87 -16.38 -3.11 6.25
C PHE A 87 -15.60 -1.84 6.54
N GLN A 88 -14.39 -1.93 7.11
CA GLN A 88 -13.55 -0.75 7.33
C GLN A 88 -12.92 -0.20 6.04
N LEU A 89 -12.88 -1.00 4.98
CA LEU A 89 -12.31 -0.65 3.68
C LEU A 89 -13.35 -0.44 2.58
N LEU A 90 -14.64 -0.48 2.92
CA LEU A 90 -15.83 -0.38 2.04
C LEU A 90 -16.60 0.91 2.31
#